data_AF-A0A3E0NRH2-F1
#
_entry.id   AF-A0A3E0NRH2-F1
#
_cell.length_a   1.000
_cell.length_b   1.000
_cell.length_c   1.000
_cell.angle_alpha   90.00
_cell.angle_beta   90.00
_cell.angle_gamma   90.00
#
_symmetry.space_group_name_H-M   'P 1'
#
loop_
_entity.id
_entity.type
_entity.pdbx_description
1 polymer ?
#
loop_
_entity_poly.entity_id
_entity_poly.type
_entity_poly.pdbx_seq_one_letter_code
_entity_poly.pdbx_strand_id
1 'polypeptide(L)'
;MKRAGTGASDPAGAAAAVTGAELALPTSHGCFVCGESNRHGLRLRFRAVGPDEEGRQGRRVVADTSLCTHHAGFAQRAHGGIVAALLDEAMGWATILRGGRFSFTGELQVRYLRPAPIGVPLRVEAWVERHNRRMGFAAARLSARGQEPGTVGGGDGEAGEVLATATGKFLFTGRAESERIAEQLIYSEGSWRLPSDP
;
A
#
# COMPACT_ATOMS: atom_id res chain seq x y z
N MET A 1 8.93 45.30 -38.01
CA MET A 1 9.77 44.36 -37.25
C MET A 1 9.08 44.04 -35.93
N LYS A 2 8.98 42.73 -35.63
CA LYS A 2 8.54 42.01 -34.41
C LYS A 2 7.12 42.24 -33.84
N ARG A 3 6.35 41.16 -33.99
CA ARG A 3 5.03 40.83 -33.42
C ARG A 3 5.18 40.09 -32.07
N ALA A 4 4.05 40.04 -31.35
CA ALA A 4 3.62 39.02 -30.38
C ALA A 4 4.36 38.96 -29.02
N GLY A 5 3.73 38.61 -27.90
CA GLY A 5 2.44 37.96 -27.75
C GLY A 5 1.83 38.10 -26.35
N THR A 6 0.53 37.87 -26.34
CA THR A 6 -0.34 37.63 -25.19
C THR A 6 0.14 36.41 -24.41
N GLY A 7 0.64 36.62 -23.20
CA GLY A 7 0.90 35.55 -22.24
C GLY A 7 -0.40 35.21 -21.52
N ALA A 8 -0.98 34.06 -21.89
CA ALA A 8 -2.07 33.44 -21.17
C ALA A 8 -1.63 33.11 -19.74
N SER A 9 -2.50 33.42 -18.79
CA SER A 9 -2.39 33.00 -17.39
C SER A 9 -2.38 31.48 -17.28
N ASP A 10 -1.36 30.95 -16.62
CA ASP A 10 -1.30 29.57 -16.10
C ASP A 10 -2.58 29.24 -15.31
N PRO A 11 -3.29 28.14 -15.61
CA PRO A 11 -4.20 27.52 -14.66
C PRO A 11 -3.43 26.46 -13.86
N ALA A 12 -2.44 26.87 -13.08
CA ALA A 12 -1.88 26.05 -12.01
C ALA A 12 -2.78 26.18 -10.77
N GLY A 13 -4.01 25.66 -10.89
CA GLY A 13 -5.03 25.72 -9.86
C GLY A 13 -4.95 24.53 -8.90
N ALA A 14 -4.26 24.75 -7.78
CA ALA A 14 -4.50 24.14 -6.47
C ALA A 14 -4.54 22.61 -6.36
N ALA A 15 -3.35 21.98 -6.33
CA ALA A 15 -3.16 20.79 -5.51
C ALA A 15 -3.15 21.25 -4.04
N ALA A 16 -4.23 20.98 -3.31
CA ALA A 16 -4.33 21.31 -1.89
C ALA A 16 -3.19 20.62 -1.13
N ALA A 17 -2.34 21.42 -0.49
CA ALA A 17 -1.28 20.97 0.38
C ALA A 17 -1.88 20.25 1.61
N VAL A 18 -1.74 18.93 1.66
CA VAL A 18 -2.02 18.15 2.87
C VAL A 18 -0.72 17.97 3.63
N THR A 19 -0.55 18.78 4.67
CA THR A 19 0.58 18.71 5.61
C THR A 19 0.59 17.35 6.34
N GLY A 20 1.64 16.55 6.17
CA GLY A 20 2.07 15.48 7.10
C GLY A 20 1.10 14.33 7.43
N ALA A 21 -0.09 14.29 6.83
CA ALA A 21 -1.16 13.40 7.25
C ALA A 21 -1.11 12.03 6.57
N GLU A 22 -1.36 11.02 7.39
CA GLU A 22 -1.77 9.70 6.96
C GLU A 22 -2.97 9.77 6.01
N LEU A 23 -2.90 9.02 4.91
CA LEU A 23 -3.91 9.04 3.86
C LEU A 23 -4.46 7.63 3.63
N ALA A 24 -5.77 7.43 3.84
CA ALA A 24 -6.40 6.15 3.56
C ALA A 24 -6.26 5.79 2.08
N LEU A 25 -5.96 4.54 1.77
CA LEU A 25 -5.97 4.03 0.40
C LEU A 25 -7.33 3.41 0.07
N PRO A 26 -7.77 3.50 -1.20
CA PRO A 26 -9.03 2.90 -1.61
C PRO A 26 -8.95 1.37 -1.55
N THR A 27 -10.11 0.73 -1.55
CA THR A 27 -10.24 -0.73 -1.53
C THR A 27 -10.95 -1.22 -2.78
N SER A 28 -10.85 -2.52 -3.08
CA SER A 28 -11.68 -3.13 -4.14
C SER A 28 -12.91 -3.82 -3.55
N HIS A 29 -13.81 -4.31 -4.42
CA HIS A 29 -14.91 -5.17 -3.99
C HIS A 29 -14.44 -6.58 -3.63
N GLY A 30 -13.69 -7.22 -4.54
CA GLY A 30 -13.43 -8.66 -4.51
C GLY A 30 -12.03 -9.12 -4.14
N CYS A 31 -11.04 -8.21 -4.00
CA CYS A 31 -9.67 -8.62 -3.70
C CYS A 31 -9.59 -9.49 -2.45
N PHE A 32 -8.75 -10.52 -2.50
CA PHE A 32 -8.51 -11.40 -1.36
C PHE A 32 -7.91 -10.66 -0.16
N VAL A 33 -7.11 -9.61 -0.38
CA VAL A 33 -6.42 -8.90 0.71
C VAL A 33 -7.21 -7.67 1.17
N CYS A 34 -7.50 -6.71 0.29
CA CYS A 34 -8.17 -5.45 0.66
C CYS A 34 -9.68 -5.44 0.41
N GLY A 35 -10.23 -6.45 -0.28
CA GLY A 35 -11.58 -6.42 -0.82
C GLY A 35 -12.66 -6.35 0.26
N GLU A 36 -13.47 -5.29 0.27
CA GLU A 36 -14.48 -5.07 1.32
C GLU A 36 -15.62 -6.10 1.29
N SER A 37 -16.04 -6.52 0.09
CA SER A 37 -17.15 -7.46 -0.08
C SER A 37 -16.71 -8.92 -0.01
N ASN A 38 -15.41 -9.22 -0.01
CA ASN A 38 -14.92 -10.59 0.02
C ASN A 38 -14.98 -11.17 1.45
N ARG A 39 -15.97 -12.01 1.73
CA ARG A 39 -16.15 -12.70 3.04
C ARG A 39 -15.09 -13.75 3.36
N HIS A 40 -14.33 -14.16 2.37
CA HIS A 40 -13.23 -15.12 2.52
C HIS A 40 -11.86 -14.41 2.44
N GLY A 41 -11.84 -13.10 2.25
CA GLY A 41 -10.64 -12.29 2.19
C GLY A 41 -10.24 -11.71 3.55
N LEU A 42 -9.05 -11.11 3.59
CA LEU A 42 -8.46 -10.51 4.79
C LEU A 42 -9.06 -9.15 5.14
N ARG A 43 -9.71 -8.48 4.17
CA ARG A 43 -10.40 -7.17 4.31
C ARG A 43 -9.51 -6.08 4.94
N LEU A 44 -8.22 -6.09 4.63
CA LEU A 44 -7.27 -5.11 5.12
C LEU A 44 -7.62 -3.69 4.64
N ARG A 45 -7.23 -2.72 5.46
CA ARG A 45 -7.29 -1.30 5.15
C ARG A 45 -5.88 -0.75 5.18
N PHE A 46 -5.43 -0.26 4.02
CA PHE A 46 -4.10 0.30 3.86
C PHE A 46 -4.14 1.81 3.99
N ARG A 47 -3.06 2.38 4.51
CA ARG A 47 -2.86 3.82 4.66
C ARG A 47 -1.46 4.21 4.20
N ALA A 48 -1.35 5.34 3.52
CA ALA A 48 -0.08 5.93 3.16
C ALA A 48 0.40 6.86 4.29
N VAL A 49 1.62 6.68 4.78
CA VAL A 49 2.20 7.42 5.90
C VAL A 49 3.56 8.03 5.54
N GLY A 50 3.94 9.10 6.22
CA GLY A 50 5.17 9.84 5.96
C GLY A 50 5.00 10.97 4.93
N PRO A 51 6.05 11.79 4.72
CA PRO A 51 5.93 13.04 3.99
C PRO A 51 5.71 12.82 2.48
N ASP A 52 4.98 13.76 1.91
CA ASP A 52 4.69 13.87 0.46
C ASP A 52 5.79 14.60 -0.32
N GLU A 53 6.65 15.36 0.38
CA GLU A 53 7.69 16.21 -0.20
C GLU A 53 9.02 15.48 -0.39
N GLU A 54 9.85 15.95 -1.34
CA GLU A 54 11.07 15.33 -1.87
C GLU A 54 12.05 14.72 -0.83
N GLY A 55 11.67 13.56 -0.30
CA GLY A 55 12.53 12.59 0.35
C GLY A 55 12.75 11.40 -0.58
N ARG A 56 13.97 10.86 -0.58
CA ARG A 56 14.39 9.72 -1.41
C ARG A 56 13.53 8.44 -1.25
N GLN A 57 12.60 8.38 -0.29
CA GLN A 57 11.81 7.17 0.03
C GLN A 57 10.29 7.29 -0.20
N GLY A 58 9.76 8.47 -0.53
CA GLY A 58 8.31 8.68 -0.71
C GLY A 58 7.44 8.29 0.50
N ARG A 59 6.10 8.30 0.31
CA ARG A 59 5.15 7.77 1.29
C ARG A 59 5.30 6.25 1.42
N ARG A 60 5.21 5.74 2.65
CA ARG A 60 5.15 4.29 2.93
C ARG A 60 3.71 3.84 2.97
N VAL A 61 3.44 2.59 2.64
CA VAL A 61 2.12 1.98 2.79
C VAL A 61 2.14 1.04 3.97
N VAL A 62 1.18 1.20 4.88
CA VAL A 62 1.06 0.38 6.09
C VAL A 62 -0.35 -0.13 6.28
N ALA A 63 -0.47 -1.28 6.94
CA ALA A 63 -1.73 -1.78 7.47
C ALA A 63 -1.46 -2.56 8.76
N ASP A 64 -2.37 -2.44 9.72
CA ASP A 64 -2.36 -3.17 10.98
C ASP A 64 -3.42 -4.27 10.90
N THR A 65 -3.11 -5.49 11.35
CA THR A 65 -4.03 -6.64 11.27
C THR A 65 -3.72 -7.69 12.33
N SER A 66 -4.68 -8.53 12.67
CA SER A 66 -4.48 -9.74 13.46
C SER A 66 -5.05 -10.92 12.70
N LEU A 67 -4.25 -11.97 12.51
CA LEU A 67 -4.67 -13.13 11.75
C LEU A 67 -5.46 -14.10 12.63
N CYS A 68 -6.63 -14.52 12.15
CA CYS A 68 -7.49 -15.49 12.83
C CYS A 68 -7.08 -16.95 12.58
N THR A 69 -7.65 -17.89 13.35
CA THR A 69 -7.34 -19.33 13.28
C THR A 69 -7.55 -19.95 11.89
N HIS A 70 -8.50 -19.46 11.10
CA HIS A 70 -8.73 -19.94 9.73
C HIS A 70 -7.66 -19.49 8.71
N HIS A 71 -6.76 -18.59 9.11
CA HIS A 71 -5.56 -18.23 8.33
C HIS A 71 -4.34 -19.08 8.70
N ALA A 72 -4.48 -20.03 9.62
CA ALA A 72 -3.37 -20.85 10.08
C ALA A 72 -2.88 -21.81 8.99
N GLY A 73 -1.56 -22.02 8.94
CA GLY A 73 -0.93 -23.11 8.20
C GLY A 73 -0.69 -24.31 9.11
N PHE A 74 0.21 -24.17 10.08
CA PHE A 74 0.55 -25.21 11.06
C PHE A 74 0.79 -24.62 12.45
N ALA A 75 0.43 -25.36 13.50
CA ALA A 75 0.76 -25.06 14.90
C ALA A 75 0.50 -23.60 15.35
N GLN A 76 -0.71 -23.07 15.13
CA GLN A 76 -1.07 -21.68 15.49
C GLN A 76 -0.14 -20.63 14.87
N ARG A 77 0.38 -20.91 13.68
CA ARG A 77 1.12 -19.96 12.83
C ARG A 77 0.35 -19.72 11.54
N ALA A 78 0.36 -18.47 11.08
CA ALA A 78 -0.25 -18.10 9.81
C ALA A 78 0.37 -18.89 8.65
N HIS A 79 -0.46 -19.28 7.69
CA HIS A 79 0.01 -19.91 6.47
C HIS A 79 0.94 -18.96 5.72
N GLY A 80 2.08 -19.45 5.21
CA GLY A 80 3.06 -18.61 4.52
C GLY A 80 2.45 -17.82 3.36
N GLY A 81 1.52 -18.43 2.61
CA GLY A 81 0.77 -17.75 1.55
C GLY A 81 -0.06 -16.54 2.01
N ILE A 82 -0.57 -16.53 3.25
CA ILE A 82 -1.27 -15.36 3.80
C ILE A 82 -0.27 -14.24 4.07
N VAL A 83 0.86 -14.56 4.68
CA VAL A 83 1.96 -13.60 4.89
C VAL A 83 2.47 -13.02 3.57
N ALA A 84 2.63 -13.87 2.55
CA ALA A 84 3.02 -13.43 1.21
C ALA A 84 1.98 -12.47 0.60
N ALA A 85 0.68 -12.79 0.70
CA ALA A 85 -0.38 -11.94 0.18
C ALA A 85 -0.44 -10.57 0.87
N LEU A 86 -0.20 -10.51 2.19
CA LEU A 86 -0.11 -9.24 2.93
C LEU A 86 1.03 -8.36 2.40
N LEU A 87 2.21 -8.95 2.22
CA LEU A 87 3.40 -8.24 1.74
C LEU A 87 3.25 -7.80 0.28
N ASP A 88 2.67 -8.65 -0.56
CA ASP A 88 2.43 -8.38 -1.98
C ASP A 88 1.48 -7.21 -2.18
N GLU A 89 0.30 -7.23 -1.53
CA GLU A 89 -0.69 -6.16 -1.63
C GLU A 89 -0.14 -4.82 -1.12
N ALA A 90 0.62 -4.83 -0.02
CA ALA A 90 1.25 -3.62 0.51
C ALA A 90 2.24 -3.00 -0.49
N MET A 91 3.10 -3.82 -1.11
CA MET A 91 4.04 -3.36 -2.14
C MET A 91 3.34 -2.93 -3.43
N GLY A 92 2.25 -3.59 -3.79
CA GLY A 92 1.38 -3.19 -4.90
C GLY A 92 0.85 -1.78 -4.69
N TRP A 93 0.24 -1.51 -3.54
CA TRP A 93 -0.23 -0.17 -3.18
C TRP A 93 0.89 0.87 -3.13
N ALA A 94 2.05 0.54 -2.56
CA ALA A 94 3.19 1.45 -2.55
C ALA A 94 3.63 1.81 -3.97
N THR A 95 3.64 0.84 -4.87
CA THR A 95 3.99 1.04 -6.28
C THR A 95 2.94 1.88 -7.01
N ILE A 96 1.65 1.62 -6.79
CA ILE A 96 0.54 2.37 -7.39
C ILE A 96 0.57 3.83 -6.94
N LEU A 97 0.73 4.07 -5.63
CA LEU A 97 0.83 5.39 -5.04
C LEU A 97 1.99 6.18 -5.64
N ARG A 98 3.18 5.55 -5.77
CA ARG A 98 4.37 6.20 -6.32
C ARG A 98 4.32 6.41 -7.83
N GLY A 99 3.69 5.49 -8.56
CA GLY A 99 3.66 5.48 -10.02
C GLY A 99 2.46 6.19 -10.64
N GLY A 100 1.41 6.49 -9.86
CA GLY A 100 0.16 7.07 -10.35
C GLY A 100 -0.58 6.19 -11.35
N ARG A 101 -0.27 4.88 -11.39
CA ARG A 101 -0.83 3.90 -12.33
C ARG A 101 -1.03 2.58 -11.60
N PHE A 102 -2.05 1.83 -12.00
CA PHE A 102 -2.26 0.49 -11.47
C PHE A 102 -1.08 -0.42 -11.85
N SER A 103 -0.83 -1.46 -11.05
CA SER A 103 0.26 -2.40 -11.33
C SER A 103 -0.09 -3.82 -10.91
N PHE A 104 0.46 -4.79 -11.61
CA PHE A 104 0.38 -6.21 -11.25
C PHE A 104 1.74 -6.76 -10.83
N THR A 105 1.74 -7.71 -9.91
CA THR A 105 2.95 -8.41 -9.47
C THR A 105 3.57 -9.20 -10.63
N GLY A 106 4.82 -8.91 -10.97
CA GLY A 106 5.62 -9.66 -11.93
C GLY A 106 6.61 -10.61 -11.26
N GLU A 107 7.13 -10.24 -10.08
CA GLU A 107 8.02 -11.08 -9.27
C GLU A 107 7.80 -10.78 -7.79
N LEU A 108 7.80 -11.82 -6.96
CA LEU A 108 7.71 -11.73 -5.51
C LEU A 108 8.73 -12.66 -4.86
N GLN A 109 9.63 -12.12 -4.05
CA GLN A 109 10.56 -12.88 -3.23
C GLN A 109 10.27 -12.60 -1.76
N VAL A 110 9.91 -13.65 -1.00
CA VAL A 110 9.61 -13.55 0.43
C VAL A 110 10.67 -14.30 1.24
N ARG A 111 11.15 -13.69 2.32
CA ARG A 111 12.01 -14.31 3.32
C ARG A 111 11.25 -14.39 4.64
N TYR A 112 10.97 -15.61 5.08
CA TYR A 112 10.35 -15.87 6.38
C TYR A 112 11.45 -16.00 7.43
N LEU A 113 11.56 -15.01 8.31
CA LEU A 113 12.58 -14.97 9.36
C LEU A 113 12.09 -15.68 10.62
N ARG A 114 10.80 -15.52 10.94
CA ARG A 114 10.13 -16.14 12.08
C ARG A 114 8.69 -16.50 11.74
N PRO A 115 8.11 -17.54 12.36
CA PRO A 115 6.71 -17.89 12.15
C PRO A 115 5.77 -16.77 12.62
N ALA A 116 4.82 -16.37 11.78
CA ALA A 116 3.84 -15.36 12.17
C ALA A 116 2.74 -15.96 13.07
N PRO A 117 2.56 -15.49 14.31
CA PRO A 117 1.57 -16.05 15.22
C PRO A 117 0.13 -15.64 14.86
N ILE A 118 -0.81 -16.54 15.10
CA ILE A 118 -2.25 -16.25 15.07
C ILE A 118 -2.65 -15.44 16.31
N GLY A 119 -3.58 -14.50 16.15
CA GLY A 119 -4.18 -13.71 17.24
C GLY A 119 -3.32 -12.55 17.76
N VAL A 120 -2.09 -12.40 17.27
CA VAL A 120 -1.18 -11.32 17.68
C VAL A 120 -1.30 -10.14 16.71
N PRO A 121 -1.26 -8.88 17.20
CA PRO A 121 -1.19 -7.70 16.36
C PRO A 121 0.05 -7.68 15.46
N LEU A 122 -0.19 -7.59 14.15
CA LEU A 122 0.82 -7.51 13.11
C LEU A 122 0.73 -6.16 12.40
N ARG A 123 1.87 -5.67 11.93
CA ARG A 123 1.95 -4.55 11.01
C ARG A 123 2.70 -4.95 9.76
N VAL A 124 2.07 -4.74 8.61
CA VAL A 124 2.73 -4.78 7.30
C VAL A 124 3.09 -3.35 6.90
N GLU A 125 4.29 -3.18 6.36
CA GLU A 125 4.81 -1.91 5.86
C GLU A 125 5.56 -2.15 4.55
N ALA A 126 5.34 -1.29 3.56
CA ALA A 126 5.97 -1.36 2.25
C ALA A 126 6.39 0.03 1.74
N TRP A 127 7.42 0.05 0.90
CA TRP A 127 7.93 1.25 0.24
C TRP A 127 8.52 0.92 -1.13
N VAL A 128 8.59 1.92 -2.00
CA VAL A 128 9.23 1.80 -3.32
C VAL A 128 10.70 2.16 -3.19
N GLU A 129 11.59 1.27 -3.59
CA GLU A 129 13.03 1.54 -3.61
C GLU A 129 13.43 2.34 -4.85
N ARG A 130 12.81 2.01 -5.99
CA ARG A 130 12.99 2.68 -7.28
C ARG A 130 11.84 2.30 -8.21
N HIS A 131 11.61 3.11 -9.23
CA HIS A 131 10.67 2.79 -10.31
C HIS A 131 11.12 3.41 -11.62
N ASN A 132 10.60 2.90 -12.73
CA ASN A 132 10.74 3.48 -14.05
C ASN A 132 9.37 3.48 -14.75
N ARG A 133 9.34 3.84 -16.04
CA ARG A 133 8.09 3.91 -16.82
C ARG A 133 7.31 2.59 -16.92
N ARG A 134 7.98 1.45 -16.79
CA ARG A 134 7.41 0.10 -17.00
C ARG A 134 7.12 -0.63 -15.69
N MET A 135 7.92 -0.43 -14.66
CA MET A 135 7.78 -1.17 -13.41
C MET A 135 8.30 -0.45 -12.18
N GLY A 136 7.72 -0.78 -11.02
CA GLY A 136 8.22 -0.46 -9.69
C GLY A 136 9.01 -1.62 -9.07
N PHE A 137 9.99 -1.28 -8.25
CA PHE A 137 10.73 -2.19 -7.38
C PHE A 137 10.44 -1.77 -5.95
N ALA A 138 9.80 -2.67 -5.21
CA ALA A 138 9.31 -2.38 -3.87
C ALA A 138 9.86 -3.40 -2.87
N ALA A 139 9.92 -2.98 -1.61
CA ALA A 139 10.26 -3.82 -0.48
C ALA A 139 9.18 -3.69 0.60
N ALA A 140 9.02 -4.74 1.38
CA ALA A 140 8.08 -4.76 2.50
C ALA A 140 8.60 -5.59 3.68
N ARG A 141 8.02 -5.33 4.84
CA ARG A 141 8.23 -6.09 6.07
C ARG A 141 6.93 -6.33 6.80
N LEU A 142 6.85 -7.49 7.46
CA LEU A 142 5.81 -7.84 8.42
C LEU A 142 6.46 -7.91 9.81
N SER A 143 5.88 -7.25 10.80
CA SER A 143 6.36 -7.23 12.17
C SER A 143 5.25 -7.56 13.17
N ALA A 144 5.59 -8.28 14.25
CA ALA A 144 4.72 -8.40 15.42
C ALA A 144 4.87 -7.14 16.28
N ARG A 145 3.77 -6.45 16.57
CA ARG A 145 3.80 -5.38 17.57
C ARG A 145 3.74 -6.01 18.95
N GLY A 146 4.62 -5.58 19.86
CA GLY A 146 4.52 -5.94 21.27
C GLY A 146 3.13 -5.52 21.78
N GLN A 147 2.40 -6.44 22.38
CA GLN A 147 1.08 -6.17 22.92
C GLN A 147 1.18 -6.00 24.43
N GLU A 148 0.92 -4.79 24.93
CA GLU A 148 0.26 -4.66 26.22
C GLU A 148 -1.21 -5.09 26.02
N PRO A 149 -1.73 -6.09 26.76
CA PRO A 149 -3.10 -6.55 26.58
C PRO A 149 -4.10 -5.41 26.87
N GLY A 150 -4.95 -5.08 25.88
CA GLY A 150 -6.09 -4.16 26.07
C GLY A 150 -6.01 -2.81 25.34
N THR A 151 -4.93 -2.49 24.65
CA THR A 151 -4.80 -1.19 23.96
C THR A 151 -5.10 -1.31 22.46
N VAL A 152 -6.26 -0.84 22.02
CA VAL A 152 -6.50 -0.51 20.60
C VAL A 152 -5.88 0.88 20.37
N GLY A 153 -4.61 0.90 19.96
CA GLY A 153 -3.86 2.14 19.78
C GLY A 153 -2.97 2.10 18.55
N GLY A 154 -3.35 2.84 17.51
CA GLY A 154 -2.50 3.18 16.38
C GLY A 154 -1.43 4.17 16.81
N GLY A 155 -0.36 3.67 17.43
CA GLY A 155 0.85 4.44 17.70
C GLY A 155 1.95 4.13 16.70
N ASP A 156 2.75 5.13 16.34
CA ASP A 156 3.94 5.01 15.48
C ASP A 156 5.16 4.46 16.26
N GLY A 157 4.90 3.64 17.28
CA GLY A 157 5.90 3.06 18.19
C GLY A 157 6.75 1.98 17.53
N GLU A 158 7.96 1.82 18.08
CA GLU A 158 9.10 0.99 17.63
C GLU A 158 8.75 -0.20 16.74
N ALA A 159 9.56 -0.39 15.69
CA ALA A 159 9.48 -1.56 14.83
C ALA A 159 9.61 -2.83 15.67
N GLY A 160 8.48 -3.48 15.93
CA GLY A 160 8.43 -4.74 16.65
C GLY A 160 9.15 -5.86 15.88
N GLU A 161 9.16 -7.06 16.43
CA GLU A 161 9.96 -8.16 15.90
C GLU A 161 9.60 -8.46 14.44
N VAL A 162 10.58 -8.35 13.53
CA VAL A 162 10.37 -8.63 12.10
C VAL A 162 10.21 -10.13 11.87
N LEU A 163 9.08 -10.50 11.28
CA LEU A 163 8.68 -11.89 11.05
C LEU A 163 9.01 -12.33 9.62
N ALA A 164 8.80 -11.43 8.64
CA ALA A 164 9.08 -11.69 7.25
C ALA A 164 9.43 -10.39 6.52
N THR A 165 10.23 -10.51 5.46
CA THR A 165 10.52 -9.43 4.52
C THR A 165 10.23 -9.89 3.10
N ALA A 166 9.97 -8.93 2.21
CA ALA A 166 9.79 -9.22 0.80
C ALA A 166 10.38 -8.13 -0.08
N THR A 167 10.74 -8.51 -1.30
CA THR A 167 11.02 -7.62 -2.41
C THR A 167 10.21 -8.06 -3.62
N GLY A 168 9.77 -7.13 -4.45
CA GLY A 168 8.98 -7.46 -5.63
C GLY A 168 9.17 -6.51 -6.80
N LYS A 169 8.78 -6.99 -7.98
CA LYS A 169 8.70 -6.22 -9.23
C LYS A 169 7.24 -6.11 -9.63
N PHE A 170 6.78 -4.89 -9.89
CA PHE A 170 5.38 -4.59 -10.17
C PHE A 170 5.27 -3.91 -11.53
N LEU A 171 4.57 -4.54 -12.47
CA LEU A 171 4.43 -4.08 -13.84
C LEU A 171 3.27 -3.08 -13.93
N PHE A 172 3.53 -1.85 -14.37
CA PHE A 172 2.48 -0.85 -14.55
C PHE A 172 1.57 -1.19 -15.73
N THR A 173 0.25 -1.10 -15.50
CA THR A 173 -0.77 -1.25 -16.55
C THR A 173 -0.82 -0.01 -17.44
N GLY A 174 -1.41 -0.11 -18.64
CA GLY A 174 -1.68 1.06 -19.50
C GLY A 174 -2.54 2.11 -18.80
N ARG A 175 -2.50 3.38 -19.24
CA ARG A 175 -3.29 4.48 -18.63
C ARG A 175 -4.79 4.19 -18.64
N ALA A 176 -5.33 3.88 -19.82
CA ALA A 176 -6.75 3.55 -19.97
C ALA A 176 -7.17 2.33 -19.13
N GLU A 177 -6.26 1.37 -18.89
CA GLU A 177 -6.54 0.24 -18.00
C GLU A 177 -6.51 0.66 -16.53
N SER A 178 -5.55 1.48 -16.14
CA SER A 178 -5.48 2.08 -14.80
C SER A 178 -6.75 2.86 -14.46
N GLU A 179 -7.27 3.67 -15.38
CA GLU A 179 -8.50 4.46 -15.22
C GLU A 179 -9.72 3.54 -15.03
N ARG A 180 -9.91 2.54 -15.89
CA ARG A 180 -11.00 1.56 -15.75
C ARG A 180 -10.96 0.79 -14.44
N ILE A 181 -9.77 0.51 -13.91
CA ILE A 181 -9.62 -0.14 -12.60
C ILE A 181 -9.97 0.86 -11.49
N ALA A 182 -9.51 2.11 -11.59
CA ALA A 182 -9.79 3.15 -10.62
C ALA A 182 -11.29 3.44 -10.46
N GLU A 183 -12.08 3.34 -11.54
CA GLU A 183 -13.54 3.47 -11.52
C GLU A 183 -14.25 2.37 -10.70
N GLN A 184 -13.61 1.22 -10.52
CA GLN A 184 -14.15 0.07 -9.78
C GLN A 184 -13.69 0.02 -8.32
N LEU A 185 -12.82 0.95 -7.91
CA LEU A 185 -12.38 1.05 -6.53
C LEU A 185 -13.42 1.76 -5.66
N ILE A 186 -13.47 1.34 -4.40
CA ILE A 186 -14.28 1.93 -3.35
C ILE A 186 -13.40 2.98 -2.65
N TYR A 187 -13.84 4.23 -2.69
CA TYR A 187 -13.17 5.36 -2.07
C TYR A 187 -13.95 5.79 -0.82
N SER A 188 -13.27 5.90 0.32
CA SER A 188 -13.80 6.59 1.49
C SER A 188 -13.54 8.10 1.38
N GLU A 189 -14.27 8.88 2.18
CA GLU A 189 -14.01 10.31 2.30
C GLU A 189 -12.53 10.57 2.70
N GLY A 190 -11.89 11.50 2.01
CA GLY A 190 -10.48 11.84 2.22
C GLY A 190 -9.48 10.76 1.80
N SER A 191 -9.90 9.63 1.19
CA SER A 191 -8.96 8.63 0.66
C SER A 191 -8.18 9.15 -0.54
N TRP A 192 -6.97 8.62 -0.71
CA TRP A 192 -6.17 8.85 -1.91
C TRP A 192 -6.92 8.39 -3.15
N ARG A 193 -6.82 9.19 -4.21
CA ARG A 193 -7.37 8.84 -5.52
C ARG A 193 -6.25 8.65 -6.51
N LEU A 194 -6.38 7.64 -7.37
CA LEU A 194 -5.48 7.50 -8.50
C LEU A 194 -5.60 8.78 -9.35
N PRO A 195 -4.50 9.45 -9.70
CA PRO A 195 -4.55 10.65 -10.51
C PRO A 195 -5.20 10.35 -11.87
N SER A 196 -6.23 11.11 -12.24
CA SER A 196 -6.71 11.20 -13.62
C SER A 196 -5.80 12.17 -14.39
N ASP A 197 -5.65 12.00 -15.71
CA ASP A 197 -5.10 13.07 -16.54
C ASP A 197 -6.03 14.30 -16.48
N PRO A 198 -5.50 15.54 -16.53
CA PRO A 198 -6.29 16.73 -16.79
C PRO A 198 -6.91 16.72 -18.20
#